data_AF-A0AA88LL44-F1
#
_entry.id   AF-A0AA88LL44-F1
#
_cell.length_a   1.000
_cell.length_b   1.000
_cell.length_c   1.000
_cell.angle_alpha   90.00
_cell.angle_beta   90.00
_cell.angle_gamma   90.00
#
_symmetry.space_group_name_H-M   'P 1'
#
loop_
_entity.id
_entity.type
_entity.pdbx_description
1 polymer ?
#
loop_
_entity_poly.entity_id
_entity_poly.type
_entity_poly.pdbx_seq_one_letter_code
_entity_poly.pdbx_strand_id
1 'polypeptide(L)'
;MKSFFNFFKTKLGCFGIFSLVLIVLEDILDDNFFCPCKHYGYNHAICAFYASVPALGCFFGALCFMDLSPETQDEVLDCKSICKLQRVVPSFLCALTWLCLFFLDGRYLACAYSNWESVYAKSDTSWIMHWCKPTGNNTLVLEKQQRTLELMAISQFTGFTLMAVVIVSMAILRCCKPELLGDTTAKKQTPQEGILLLQTQAATKAQTTSL
;
A
#
# COMPACT_ATOMS: atom_id res chain seq x y z
N MET A 1 -26.26 -8.02 -5.55
CA MET A 1 -25.27 -7.21 -6.29
C MET A 1 -25.37 -5.70 -6.00
N LYS A 2 -26.54 -5.04 -6.15
CA LYS A 2 -26.70 -3.59 -5.86
C LYS A 2 -26.35 -3.15 -4.42
N SER A 3 -26.70 -3.97 -3.42
CA SER A 3 -26.39 -3.67 -2.01
C SER A 3 -24.88 -3.72 -1.71
N PHE A 4 -24.15 -4.59 -2.42
CA PHE A 4 -22.69 -4.71 -2.31
C PHE A 4 -21.99 -3.49 -2.90
N PHE A 5 -22.41 -3.04 -4.08
CA PHE A 5 -21.92 -1.80 -4.69
C PHE A 5 -22.19 -0.55 -3.84
N ASN A 6 -23.36 -0.46 -3.20
CA ASN A 6 -23.65 0.63 -2.28
C ASN A 6 -22.82 0.57 -0.99
N PHE A 7 -22.50 -0.63 -0.48
CA PHE A 7 -21.56 -0.77 0.63
C PHE A 7 -20.16 -0.28 0.26
N PHE A 8 -19.67 -0.67 -0.94
CA PHE A 8 -18.40 -0.17 -1.48
C PHE A 8 -18.41 1.37 -1.62
N LYS A 9 -19.49 1.94 -2.15
CA LYS A 9 -19.60 3.39 -2.39
C LYS A 9 -19.67 4.25 -1.12
N THR A 10 -20.19 3.69 -0.01
CA THR A 10 -20.51 4.48 1.20
C THR A 10 -19.50 4.28 2.34
N LYS A 11 -18.77 3.15 2.37
CA LYS A 11 -17.83 2.79 3.45
C LYS A 11 -16.39 2.58 2.99
N LEU A 12 -16.20 2.26 1.72
CA LEU A 12 -14.89 2.09 1.10
C LEU A 12 -14.57 3.40 0.37
N GLY A 13 -13.79 4.29 1.02
CA GLY A 13 -13.26 5.48 0.34
C GLY A 13 -12.37 5.11 -0.86
N CYS A 14 -11.54 6.04 -1.35
CA CYS A 14 -10.68 5.81 -2.52
C CYS A 14 -9.90 4.46 -2.46
N PHE A 15 -9.43 4.05 -1.29
CA PHE A 15 -8.75 2.77 -1.06
C PHE A 15 -9.54 1.53 -1.52
N GLY A 16 -10.86 1.52 -1.37
CA GLY A 16 -11.68 0.38 -1.75
C GLY A 16 -11.83 0.18 -3.25
N ILE A 17 -11.85 1.28 -4.01
CA ILE A 17 -11.86 1.24 -5.48
C ILE A 17 -10.51 0.72 -5.98
N PHE A 18 -9.40 1.19 -5.40
CA PHE A 18 -8.07 0.67 -5.73
C PHE A 18 -7.92 -0.82 -5.43
N SER A 19 -8.43 -1.30 -4.30
CA SER A 19 -8.44 -2.73 -3.99
C SER A 19 -9.23 -3.55 -5.02
N LEU A 20 -10.37 -3.05 -5.51
CA LEU A 20 -11.16 -3.75 -6.52
C LEU A 20 -10.44 -3.78 -7.88
N VAL A 21 -9.79 -2.67 -8.26
CA VAL A 21 -8.95 -2.62 -9.47
C VAL A 21 -7.77 -3.58 -9.35
N LEU A 22 -7.13 -3.66 -8.19
CA LEU A 22 -6.03 -4.60 -7.92
C LEU A 22 -6.46 -6.06 -8.07
N ILE A 23 -7.63 -6.44 -7.53
CA ILE A 23 -8.17 -7.80 -7.65
C ILE A 23 -8.46 -8.13 -9.12
N VAL A 24 -9.08 -7.22 -9.86
CA VAL A 24 -9.36 -7.44 -11.30
C VAL A 24 -8.06 -7.52 -12.10
N LEU A 25 -7.07 -6.70 -11.76
CA LEU A 25 -5.77 -6.71 -12.42
C LEU A 25 -4.98 -8.00 -12.12
N GLU A 26 -5.06 -8.50 -10.89
CA GLU A 26 -4.53 -9.79 -10.49
C GLU A 26 -5.18 -10.91 -11.32
N ASP A 27 -6.51 -10.99 -11.34
CA ASP A 27 -7.29 -12.00 -12.09
C ASP A 27 -6.94 -12.02 -13.59
N ILE A 28 -6.88 -10.84 -14.23
CA ILE A 28 -6.49 -10.72 -15.65
C ILE A 28 -5.06 -11.20 -15.88
N LEU A 29 -4.13 -10.86 -14.99
CA LEU A 29 -2.73 -11.26 -15.14
C LEU A 29 -2.53 -12.75 -14.83
N ASP A 30 -3.33 -13.30 -13.92
CA ASP A 30 -3.33 -14.70 -13.53
C ASP A 30 -3.73 -15.61 -14.71
N ASP A 31 -4.86 -15.29 -15.34
CA ASP A 31 -5.41 -16.06 -16.46
C ASP A 31 -4.51 -16.03 -17.70
N ASN A 32 -3.72 -14.97 -17.85
CA ASN A 32 -2.84 -14.75 -19.01
C ASN A 32 -1.37 -15.06 -18.74
N PHE A 33 -1.00 -15.44 -17.53
CA PHE A 33 0.39 -15.70 -17.21
C PHE A 33 0.86 -17.02 -17.84
N PHE A 34 1.87 -16.91 -18.71
CA PHE A 34 2.56 -18.05 -19.29
C PHE A 34 4.06 -17.90 -19.08
N CYS A 35 4.66 -18.82 -18.32
CA CYS A 35 6.11 -18.88 -18.19
C CYS A 35 6.73 -19.35 -19.51
N PRO A 36 7.64 -18.58 -20.14
CA PRO A 36 8.14 -18.87 -21.48
C PRO A 36 9.16 -20.02 -21.53
N CYS A 37 9.57 -20.57 -20.37
CA CYS A 37 10.49 -21.72 -20.29
C CYS A 37 11.80 -21.56 -21.06
N LYS A 38 12.33 -20.34 -21.13
CA LYS A 38 13.59 -20.01 -21.83
C LYS A 38 14.75 -19.88 -20.84
N HIS A 39 15.89 -19.39 -21.32
CA HIS A 39 17.05 -19.07 -20.48
C HIS A 39 16.66 -18.22 -19.27
N TYR A 40 17.33 -18.49 -18.14
CA TYR A 40 17.12 -17.86 -16.84
C TYR A 40 16.91 -16.32 -16.91
N GLY A 41 17.73 -15.62 -17.69
CA GLY A 41 17.61 -14.16 -17.84
C GLY A 41 16.29 -13.68 -18.45
N TYR A 42 15.71 -14.42 -19.41
CA TYR A 42 14.45 -14.06 -20.05
C TYR A 42 13.25 -14.31 -19.13
N ASN A 43 13.25 -15.44 -18.42
CA ASN A 43 12.19 -15.76 -17.45
C ASN A 43 12.18 -14.72 -16.32
N HIS A 44 13.36 -14.41 -15.77
CA HIS A 44 13.51 -13.39 -14.73
C HIS A 44 13.04 -12.01 -15.22
N ALA A 45 13.43 -11.59 -16.43
CA ALA A 45 13.03 -10.30 -16.97
C ALA A 45 11.51 -10.17 -17.12
N ILE A 46 10.84 -11.19 -17.67
CA ILE A 46 9.38 -11.17 -17.81
C ILE A 46 8.69 -11.13 -16.45
N CYS A 47 9.08 -11.98 -15.50
CA CYS A 47 8.52 -11.96 -14.15
C CYS A 47 8.76 -10.62 -13.44
N ALA A 48 9.93 -9.98 -13.66
CA ALA A 48 10.21 -8.66 -13.13
C ALA A 48 9.25 -7.61 -13.71
N PHE A 49 8.90 -7.66 -15.00
CA PHE A 49 7.89 -6.77 -15.59
C PHE A 49 6.49 -6.99 -15.01
N TYR A 50 6.08 -8.25 -14.82
CA TYR A 50 4.80 -8.58 -14.15
C TYR A 50 4.74 -8.06 -12.71
N ALA A 51 5.86 -8.00 -12.00
CA ALA A 51 5.94 -7.36 -10.69
C ALA A 51 5.93 -5.82 -10.80
N SER A 52 6.85 -5.26 -11.60
CA SER A 52 7.18 -3.83 -11.55
C SER A 52 6.17 -2.96 -12.28
N VAL A 53 5.65 -3.38 -13.44
CA VAL A 53 4.76 -2.53 -14.25
C VAL A 53 3.45 -2.24 -13.50
N PRO A 54 2.75 -3.24 -12.95
CA PRO A 54 1.56 -2.95 -12.17
C PRO A 54 1.89 -2.25 -10.85
N ALA A 55 2.99 -2.60 -10.15
CA ALA A 55 3.40 -1.90 -8.93
C ALA A 55 3.62 -0.40 -9.17
N LEU A 56 4.33 -0.03 -10.24
CA LEU A 56 4.54 1.36 -10.64
C LEU A 56 3.22 2.01 -11.07
N GLY A 57 2.36 1.30 -11.80
CA GLY A 57 1.02 1.77 -12.15
C GLY A 57 0.17 2.09 -10.92
N CYS A 58 0.19 1.22 -9.91
CA CYS A 58 -0.48 1.43 -8.63
C CYS A 58 0.11 2.59 -7.85
N PHE A 59 1.44 2.72 -7.82
CA PHE A 59 2.14 3.83 -7.18
C PHE A 59 1.78 5.17 -7.82
N PHE A 60 1.97 5.32 -9.14
CA PHE A 60 1.68 6.55 -9.85
C PHE A 60 0.17 6.82 -9.94
N GLY A 61 -0.66 5.80 -10.07
CA GLY A 61 -2.11 5.93 -10.04
C GLY A 61 -2.60 6.44 -8.68
N ALA A 62 -2.16 5.83 -7.58
CA ALA A 62 -2.48 6.32 -6.25
C ALA A 62 -1.92 7.74 -6.03
N LEU A 63 -0.68 8.01 -6.48
CA LEU A 63 -0.12 9.34 -6.43
C LEU A 63 -0.96 10.34 -7.23
N CYS A 64 -1.46 10.02 -8.41
CA CYS A 64 -2.21 10.98 -9.23
C CYS A 64 -3.64 11.20 -8.72
N PHE A 65 -4.32 10.15 -8.26
CA PHE A 65 -5.76 10.15 -7.98
C PHE A 65 -6.15 10.16 -6.50
N MET A 66 -5.25 9.83 -5.56
CA MET A 66 -5.55 9.99 -4.14
C MET A 66 -5.38 11.45 -3.73
N ASP A 67 -6.44 12.24 -3.91
CA ASP A 67 -6.62 13.48 -3.17
C ASP A 67 -6.99 13.13 -1.74
N LEU A 68 -5.98 13.01 -0.88
CA LEU A 68 -6.20 13.15 0.56
C LEU A 68 -6.46 14.61 0.86
N SER A 69 -7.62 15.13 0.43
CA SER A 69 -8.08 16.46 0.79
C SER A 69 -8.14 16.53 2.33
N PRO A 70 -7.33 17.37 2.99
CA PRO A 70 -7.58 17.69 4.38
C PRO A 70 -8.84 18.56 4.39
N GLU A 71 -9.98 17.95 4.70
CA GLU A 71 -11.17 18.71 5.01
C GLU A 71 -10.87 19.52 6.28
N THR A 72 -10.85 20.84 6.11
CA THR A 72 -10.85 21.94 7.09
C THR A 72 -9.51 22.56 7.55
N GLN A 73 -9.36 23.82 7.10
CA GLN A 73 -8.87 25.05 7.76
C GLN A 73 -7.37 25.30 8.04
N ASP A 74 -6.91 26.37 7.37
CA ASP A 74 -6.07 27.49 7.86
C ASP A 74 -5.07 27.20 9.00
N GLU A 75 -3.78 27.11 8.67
CA GLU A 75 -2.81 28.20 8.87
C GLU A 75 -1.40 27.77 8.45
N VAL A 76 -0.59 28.77 8.13
CA VAL A 76 0.69 28.70 7.42
C VAL A 76 1.81 28.22 8.34
N LEU A 77 2.20 26.94 8.27
CA LEU A 77 3.57 26.50 8.62
C LEU A 77 3.93 25.15 7.97
N ASP A 78 4.98 25.15 7.15
CA ASP A 78 5.66 24.00 6.50
C ASP A 78 4.79 22.83 5.96
N CYS A 79 3.64 23.18 5.39
CA CYS A 79 2.61 22.24 4.91
C CYS A 79 3.08 21.38 3.71
N LYS A 80 4.16 21.77 3.00
CA LYS A 80 4.63 21.07 1.79
C LYS A 80 5.27 19.71 2.09
N SER A 81 5.95 19.57 3.21
CA SER A 81 6.63 18.32 3.63
C SER A 81 5.62 17.27 4.09
N ILE A 82 4.70 17.67 4.97
CA ILE A 82 3.68 16.80 5.57
C ILE A 82 2.63 16.38 4.53
N CYS A 83 2.17 17.29 3.66
CA CYS A 83 1.24 16.93 2.59
C CYS A 83 1.86 15.99 1.54
N LYS A 84 3.18 16.12 1.27
CA LYS A 84 3.88 15.17 0.39
C LYS A 84 3.96 13.79 1.02
N LEU A 85 4.34 13.70 2.29
CA LEU A 85 4.44 12.40 2.99
C LEU A 85 3.07 11.71 3.09
N GLN A 86 2.01 12.49 3.32
CA GLN A 86 0.64 11.99 3.40
C GLN A 86 0.12 11.41 2.08
N ARG A 87 0.64 11.84 0.92
CA ARG A 87 0.29 11.31 -0.40
C ARG A 87 1.19 10.15 -0.84
N VAL A 88 2.47 10.22 -0.49
CA VAL A 88 3.49 9.23 -0.87
C VAL A 88 3.29 7.91 -0.11
N VAL A 89 2.98 7.95 1.19
CA VAL A 89 2.82 6.74 2.01
C VAL A 89 1.68 5.84 1.52
N PRO A 90 0.44 6.33 1.30
CA PRO A 90 -0.65 5.54 0.71
C PRO A 90 -0.31 4.95 -0.66
N SER A 91 0.47 5.69 -1.46
CA SER A 91 0.88 5.25 -2.79
C SER A 91 1.87 4.09 -2.73
N PHE A 92 2.83 4.14 -1.79
CA PHE A 92 3.70 3.01 -1.49
C PHE A 92 2.91 1.80 -0.99
N LEU A 93 1.92 2.00 -0.11
CA LEU A 93 1.07 0.90 0.39
C LEU A 93 0.25 0.25 -0.72
N CYS A 94 -0.20 1.02 -1.71
CA CYS A 94 -0.87 0.50 -2.91
C CYS A 94 0.08 -0.39 -3.74
N ALA A 95 1.31 0.07 -3.98
CA ALA A 95 2.33 -0.70 -4.69
C ALA A 95 2.77 -1.96 -3.92
N LEU A 96 2.92 -1.87 -2.59
CA LEU A 96 3.24 -3.01 -1.74
C LEU A 96 2.12 -4.05 -1.74
N THR A 97 0.86 -3.62 -1.74
CA THR A 97 -0.28 -4.54 -1.87
C THR A 97 -0.20 -5.34 -3.17
N TRP A 98 0.16 -4.70 -4.30
CA TRP A 98 0.38 -5.44 -5.55
C TRP A 98 1.49 -6.48 -5.42
N LEU A 99 2.63 -6.10 -4.85
CA LEU A 99 3.75 -7.02 -4.65
C LEU A 99 3.36 -8.19 -3.74
N CYS A 100 2.50 -7.97 -2.75
CA CYS A 100 1.98 -9.05 -1.91
C CYS A 100 1.19 -10.08 -2.74
N LEU A 101 0.27 -9.64 -3.60
CA LEU A 101 -0.49 -10.53 -4.49
C LEU A 101 0.45 -11.31 -5.42
N PHE A 102 1.41 -10.61 -6.03
CA PHE A 102 2.45 -11.23 -6.86
C PHE A 102 3.23 -12.34 -6.14
N PHE A 103 3.64 -12.12 -4.89
CA PHE A 103 4.36 -13.12 -4.10
C PHE A 103 3.46 -14.24 -3.58
N LEU A 104 2.19 -13.95 -3.26
CA LEU A 104 1.22 -14.95 -2.79
C LEU A 104 0.85 -15.97 -3.88
N ASP A 105 0.82 -15.57 -5.15
CA ASP A 105 0.66 -16.52 -6.25
C ASP A 105 1.83 -17.53 -6.29
N GLY A 106 3.07 -17.03 -6.23
CA GLY A 106 4.29 -17.84 -6.16
C GLY A 106 4.77 -18.44 -7.48
N ARG A 107 3.93 -18.56 -8.50
CA ARG A 107 4.31 -19.07 -9.84
C ARG A 107 5.24 -18.12 -10.56
N TYR A 108 5.09 -16.80 -10.34
CA TYR A 108 6.01 -15.80 -10.89
C TYR A 108 7.43 -15.99 -10.36
N LEU A 109 7.60 -16.18 -9.04
CA LEU A 109 8.92 -16.40 -8.45
C LEU A 109 9.51 -17.73 -8.89
N ALA A 110 8.70 -18.80 -8.89
CA ALA A 110 9.13 -20.11 -9.38
C ALA A 110 9.60 -20.04 -10.85
N CYS A 111 8.88 -19.31 -11.71
CA CYS A 111 9.27 -19.08 -13.11
C CYS A 111 10.58 -18.28 -13.21
N ALA A 112 10.73 -17.19 -12.44
CA ALA A 112 11.92 -16.36 -12.45
C ALA A 112 13.20 -17.14 -12.09
N TYR A 113 13.09 -18.11 -11.19
CA TYR A 113 14.20 -18.96 -10.75
C TYR A 113 14.31 -20.30 -11.51
N SER A 114 13.42 -20.55 -12.46
CA SER A 114 13.49 -21.73 -13.32
C SER A 114 14.60 -21.55 -14.36
N ASN A 115 15.69 -22.30 -14.18
CA ASN A 115 16.88 -22.26 -15.05
C ASN A 115 17.03 -23.50 -15.94
N TRP A 116 15.99 -24.32 -16.07
CA TRP A 116 16.04 -25.59 -16.79
C TRP A 116 15.26 -25.59 -18.10
N GLU A 117 15.78 -26.34 -19.09
CA GLU A 117 15.02 -26.69 -20.29
C GLU A 117 13.76 -27.46 -19.90
N SER A 118 12.64 -27.01 -20.43
CA SER A 118 11.32 -27.49 -20.08
C SER A 118 10.40 -27.34 -21.27
N VAL A 119 9.48 -28.29 -21.40
CA VAL A 119 8.42 -28.21 -22.40
C VAL A 119 7.19 -27.66 -21.68
N TYR A 120 6.55 -26.65 -22.29
CA TYR A 120 5.28 -26.15 -21.80
C TYR A 120 4.26 -27.30 -21.84
N ALA A 121 3.81 -27.73 -20.66
CA ALA A 121 2.82 -28.80 -20.53
C ALA A 121 1.51 -28.19 -20.01
N LYS A 122 0.52 -28.06 -20.90
CA LYS A 122 -0.87 -27.82 -20.49
C LYS A 122 -1.41 -29.16 -20.02
N SER A 123 -1.42 -29.41 -18.70
CA SER A 123 -1.95 -30.67 -18.16
C SER A 123 -3.45 -30.52 -17.87
N ASP A 124 -4.29 -31.30 -18.55
CA ASP A 124 -5.74 -31.33 -18.31
C ASP A 124 -6.10 -32.07 -17.00
N THR A 125 -5.13 -32.75 -16.37
CA THR A 125 -5.33 -33.62 -15.20
C THR A 125 -4.88 -33.02 -13.87
N SER A 126 -4.16 -31.89 -13.90
CA SER A 126 -3.78 -31.12 -12.73
C SER A 126 -3.84 -29.65 -13.07
N TRP A 127 -5.01 -29.09 -12.78
CA TRP A 127 -5.36 -27.66 -12.75
C TRP A 127 -4.28 -26.75 -12.12
N ILE A 128 -3.35 -27.32 -11.35
CA ILE A 128 -2.38 -26.60 -10.53
C ILE A 128 -1.30 -25.86 -11.36
N MET A 129 -1.10 -26.13 -12.65
CA MET A 129 0.21 -25.81 -13.22
C MET A 129 0.26 -25.55 -14.75
N HIS A 130 0.03 -24.30 -15.15
CA HIS A 130 0.52 -23.74 -16.43
C HIS A 130 2.01 -23.39 -16.28
N TRP A 131 2.89 -24.38 -16.35
CA TRP A 131 4.31 -24.18 -16.03
C TRP A 131 5.26 -25.06 -16.85
N CYS A 132 6.53 -24.74 -16.68
CA CYS A 132 7.69 -25.35 -17.30
C CYS A 132 8.00 -26.74 -16.75
N LYS A 133 7.32 -27.77 -17.28
CA LYS A 133 7.57 -29.15 -16.87
C LYS A 133 9.00 -29.55 -17.25
N PRO A 134 9.84 -29.95 -16.27
CA PRO A 134 11.21 -30.36 -16.55
C PRO A 134 11.22 -31.65 -17.38
N THR A 135 12.12 -31.69 -18.38
CA THR A 135 12.39 -32.90 -19.17
C THR A 135 13.65 -33.58 -18.61
N GLY A 136 13.64 -34.91 -18.49
CA GLY A 136 14.78 -35.67 -17.98
C GLY A 136 14.39 -36.99 -17.32
N ASN A 137 15.36 -37.63 -16.66
CA ASN A 137 15.13 -38.83 -15.86
C ASN A 137 14.12 -38.56 -14.72
N ASN A 138 13.36 -39.59 -14.31
CA ASN A 138 12.31 -39.47 -13.29
C ASN A 138 12.81 -38.83 -11.98
N THR A 139 14.05 -39.13 -11.57
CA THR A 139 14.65 -38.54 -10.36
C THR A 139 14.92 -37.04 -10.51
N LEU A 140 15.44 -36.61 -11.67
CA LEU A 140 15.70 -35.20 -11.98
C LEU A 140 14.40 -34.39 -12.11
N VAL A 141 13.35 -35.03 -12.65
CA VAL A 141 12.01 -34.43 -12.73
C VAL A 141 11.46 -34.19 -11.32
N LEU A 142 11.55 -35.17 -10.43
CA LEU A 142 11.09 -35.08 -9.05
C LEU A 142 11.85 -33.99 -8.27
N GLU A 143 13.18 -33.94 -8.39
CA GLU A 143 14.01 -32.94 -7.72
C GLU A 143 13.66 -31.51 -8.15
N LYS A 144 13.49 -31.29 -9.47
CA LYS A 144 13.08 -29.98 -10.00
C LYS A 144 11.66 -29.60 -9.59
N GLN A 145 10.74 -30.57 -9.54
CA GLN A 145 9.39 -30.35 -9.00
C GLN A 145 9.44 -29.94 -7.53
N GLN A 146 10.22 -30.62 -6.71
CA GLN A 146 10.37 -30.29 -5.29
C GLN A 146 10.98 -28.90 -5.10
N ARG A 147 12.02 -28.54 -5.85
CA ARG A 147 12.59 -27.18 -5.83
C ARG A 147 11.56 -26.11 -6.22
N THR A 148 10.71 -26.41 -7.19
CA THR A 148 9.66 -25.47 -7.63
C THR A 148 8.63 -25.26 -6.51
N LEU A 149 8.21 -26.34 -5.84
CA LEU A 149 7.33 -26.27 -4.66
C LEU A 149 7.95 -25.47 -3.51
N GLU A 150 9.24 -25.67 -3.26
CA GLU A 150 9.99 -24.90 -2.26
C GLU A 150 10.03 -23.40 -2.60
N LEU A 151 10.31 -23.05 -3.86
CA LEU A 151 10.30 -21.66 -4.32
C LEU A 151 8.92 -21.01 -4.20
N MET A 152 7.85 -21.74 -4.52
CA MET A 152 6.47 -21.26 -4.33
C MET A 152 6.17 -21.04 -2.85
N ALA A 153 6.57 -21.96 -1.97
CA ALA A 153 6.39 -21.82 -0.52
C ALA A 153 7.16 -20.61 0.04
N ILE A 154 8.41 -20.41 -0.39
CA ILE A 154 9.22 -19.24 -0.01
C ILE A 154 8.56 -17.94 -0.50
N SER A 155 8.03 -17.95 -1.73
CA SER A 155 7.30 -16.81 -2.29
C SER A 155 6.08 -16.47 -1.44
N GLN A 156 5.24 -17.47 -1.13
CA GLN A 156 4.03 -17.29 -0.34
C GLN A 156 4.36 -16.77 1.07
N PHE A 157 5.37 -17.34 1.72
CA PHE A 157 5.84 -16.86 3.02
C PHE A 157 6.29 -15.39 2.96
N THR A 158 7.00 -15.01 1.89
CA THR A 158 7.40 -13.61 1.64
C THR A 158 6.16 -12.72 1.45
N GLY A 159 5.17 -13.19 0.68
CA GLY A 159 3.89 -12.49 0.48
C GLY A 159 3.12 -12.25 1.78
N PHE A 160 2.95 -13.28 2.62
CA PHE A 160 2.31 -13.13 3.93
C PHE A 160 3.07 -12.18 4.87
N THR A 161 4.41 -12.25 4.84
CA THR A 161 5.26 -11.34 5.63
C THR A 161 5.07 -9.89 5.19
N LEU A 162 5.06 -9.62 3.88
CA LEU A 162 4.80 -8.29 3.33
C LEU A 162 3.37 -7.80 3.66
N MET A 163 2.37 -8.68 3.56
CA MET A 163 0.99 -8.35 3.94
C MET A 163 0.89 -7.95 5.42
N ALA A 164 1.55 -8.68 6.31
CA ALA A 164 1.60 -8.33 7.73
C ALA A 164 2.22 -6.94 7.94
N VAL A 165 3.31 -6.62 7.23
CA VAL A 165 3.94 -5.29 7.28
C VAL A 165 2.99 -4.19 6.79
N VAL A 166 2.25 -4.41 5.70
CA VAL A 166 1.26 -3.45 5.17
C VAL A 166 0.12 -3.23 6.18
N ILE A 167 -0.40 -4.30 6.78
CA ILE A 167 -1.46 -4.22 7.79
C ILE A 167 -0.99 -3.46 9.03
N VAL A 168 0.19 -3.80 9.56
CA VAL A 168 0.78 -3.11 10.71
C VAL A 168 1.05 -1.64 10.39
N SER A 169 1.57 -1.34 9.20
CA SER A 169 1.79 0.04 8.76
C SER A 169 0.48 0.82 8.70
N MET A 170 -0.58 0.22 8.15
CA MET A 170 -1.92 0.83 8.13
C MET A 170 -2.49 1.03 9.54
N ALA A 171 -2.30 0.07 10.44
CA ALA A 171 -2.72 0.17 11.84
C ALA A 171 -1.96 1.29 12.56
N ILE A 172 -0.64 1.40 12.39
CA ILE A 172 0.18 2.47 12.94
C ILE A 172 -0.27 3.82 12.37
N LEU A 173 -0.50 3.94 11.06
CA LEU A 173 -0.98 5.20 10.47
C LEU A 173 -2.38 5.62 10.96
N ARG A 174 -3.21 4.66 11.38
CA ARG A 174 -4.52 4.91 12.01
C ARG A 174 -4.37 5.25 13.50
N CYS A 175 -3.52 4.53 14.21
CA CYS A 175 -3.30 4.62 15.66
C CYS A 175 -2.33 5.73 16.07
N CYS A 176 -1.49 6.24 15.17
CA CYS A 176 -0.69 7.46 15.34
C CYS A 176 -1.43 8.71 14.84
N LYS A 177 -2.72 8.56 14.49
CA LYS A 177 -3.65 9.67 14.25
C LYS A 177 -4.39 10.22 15.49
N PRO A 178 -4.03 9.91 16.75
CA PRO A 178 -4.35 10.71 17.93
C PRO A 178 -3.09 11.35 18.54
N GLU A 179 -3.25 12.54 19.12
CA GLU A 179 -2.27 13.31 19.92
C GLU A 179 -1.13 14.05 19.18
N LEU A 180 -1.49 14.92 18.23
CA LEU A 180 -0.77 16.20 18.07
C LEU A 180 -1.62 17.39 18.58
N LEU A 181 -2.49 17.12 19.56
CA LEU A 181 -3.34 18.10 20.24
C LEU A 181 -3.38 17.81 21.74
N GLY A 182 -2.23 17.42 22.31
CA GLY A 182 -2.13 16.93 23.68
C GLY A 182 -1.03 17.60 24.52
N ASP A 183 -0.27 18.56 23.99
CA ASP A 183 0.76 19.22 24.80
C ASP A 183 1.04 20.67 24.39
N THR A 184 0.01 21.52 24.41
CA THR A 184 0.21 22.98 24.44
C THR A 184 -0.86 23.69 25.29
N THR A 185 -1.30 23.05 26.37
CA THR A 185 -2.02 23.75 27.46
C THR A 185 -1.20 23.79 28.76
N ALA A 186 0.05 23.34 28.73
CA ALA A 186 1.02 23.66 29.77
C ALA A 186 1.91 24.80 29.27
N LYS A 187 1.75 25.98 29.89
CA LYS A 187 2.67 27.14 29.83
C LYS A 187 2.40 28.18 28.73
N LYS A 188 1.30 28.92 28.89
CA LYS A 188 1.31 30.37 28.62
C LYS A 188 0.49 31.12 29.66
N GLN A 189 1.08 31.23 30.86
CA GLN A 189 0.69 32.28 31.80
C GLN A 189 0.99 33.64 31.14
N THR A 190 -0.01 34.49 31.18
CA THR A 190 -0.24 35.77 30.49
C THR A 190 0.91 36.79 30.57
N PRO A 191 0.97 37.75 29.62
CA PRO A 191 0.76 39.13 30.06
C PRO A 191 -0.09 39.92 29.05
N GLN A 192 -1.40 39.72 29.07
CA GLN A 192 -2.34 40.62 28.36
C GLN A 192 -3.65 40.82 29.14
N GLU A 193 -3.59 40.84 30.47
CA GLU A 193 -4.69 41.29 31.35
C GLU A 193 -4.31 42.55 32.17
N GLY A 194 -3.07 43.05 32.08
CA GLY A 194 -2.61 44.22 32.82
C GLY A 194 -3.05 45.58 32.24
N ILE A 195 -3.55 45.62 31.01
CA ILE A 195 -3.87 46.90 30.33
C ILE A 195 -5.36 47.26 30.48
N LEU A 196 -6.25 46.27 30.67
CA LEU A 196 -7.68 46.53 30.80
C LEU A 196 -8.09 47.02 32.20
N LEU A 197 -7.37 46.61 33.25
CA LEU A 197 -7.62 47.11 34.62
C LEU A 197 -7.05 48.51 34.89
N LEU A 198 -6.01 48.94 34.16
CA LEU A 198 -5.45 50.28 34.30
C LEU A 198 -6.32 51.35 33.62
N GLN A 199 -7.08 50.99 32.58
CA GLN A 199 -8.03 51.90 31.94
C GLN A 199 -9.34 52.05 32.71
N THR A 200 -9.80 51.02 33.42
CA THR A 200 -11.02 51.11 34.25
C THR A 200 -10.78 51.92 35.53
N GLN A 201 -9.60 51.87 36.14
CA GLN A 201 -9.31 52.69 37.33
C GLN A 201 -9.05 54.18 37.01
N ALA A 202 -8.61 54.50 35.79
CA ALA A 202 -8.43 55.89 35.35
C ALA A 202 -9.77 56.59 35.06
N ALA A 203 -10.79 55.85 34.58
CA ALA A 203 -12.11 56.40 34.28
C ALA A 203 -12.92 56.73 35.55
N THR A 204 -12.81 55.94 36.62
CA THR A 204 -13.58 56.18 37.85
C THR A 204 -13.05 57.36 38.67
N LYS A 205 -11.76 57.72 38.54
CA LYS A 205 -11.16 58.83 39.30
C LYS A 205 -11.44 60.22 38.72
N ALA A 206 -11.86 60.30 37.45
CA ALA A 206 -12.20 61.57 36.79
C ALA A 206 -13.63 62.05 37.09
N GLN A 207 -14.49 61.19 37.65
CA GLN A 207 -15.90 61.52 37.91
C GLN A 207 -16.19 61.96 39.37
N THR A 208 -15.19 61.97 40.25
CA THR A 208 -15.35 62.37 41.67
C THR A 208 -14.73 63.73 41.98
N THR A 209 -14.28 64.51 40.99
CA THR A 209 -13.67 65.84 41.20
C THR A 209 -14.49 67.00 40.63
N SER A 210 -15.74 66.75 40.22
CA SER A 210 -16.69 67.80 39.82
C SER A 210 -18.00 67.66 40.59
N LEU A 211 -17.95 67.90 41.90
CA LEU A 211 -19.08 68.35 42.71
C LEU A 211 -18.56 69.10 43.94
#